data_AF-A0A7W6LMF9-F1
#
_entry.id   AF-A0A7W6LMF9-F1
#
_cell.length_a   1.000
_cell.length_b   1.000
_cell.length_c   1.000
_cell.angle_alpha   90.00
_cell.angle_beta   90.00
_cell.angle_gamma   90.00
#
_symmetry.space_group_name_H-M   'P 1'
#
loop_
_entity.id
_entity.type
_entity.pdbx_description
1 polymer ?
#
loop_
_entity_poly.entity_id
_entity_poly.type
_entity_poly.pdbx_seq_one_letter_code
_entity_poly.pdbx_strand_id
1 'polypeptide(L)'
;MVLEEFVHRLAEYIALVINLLAILAIAIGAVQSAVGLSGLLLFKADEAKLMPVWMSFGRWLVAGLSFQLAADIVETSIAPSWADIGKLAAIAAIRTFLNYFLDRDMEGLREREKAKAEAI
;
A
#
# COMPACT_ATOMS: atom_id res chain seq x y z
N MET A 1 -4.25 10.60 33.38
CA MET A 1 -3.01 11.38 33.20
C MET A 1 -1.80 10.49 32.90
N VAL A 2 -0.98 9.99 33.84
CA VAL A 2 0.27 9.26 33.49
C VAL A 2 0.02 7.97 32.66
N LEU A 3 -1.02 7.20 32.99
CA LEU A 3 -1.35 5.97 32.26
C LEU A 3 -1.87 6.24 30.84
N GLU A 4 -2.71 7.27 30.65
CA GLU A 4 -3.18 7.69 29.32
C GLU A 4 -2.02 8.15 28.45
N GLU A 5 -1.14 9.02 28.96
CA GLU A 5 0.04 9.51 28.24
C GLU A 5 0.99 8.38 27.82
N PHE A 6 1.11 7.35 28.67
CA PHE A 6 1.90 6.17 28.36
C PHE A 6 1.27 5.33 27.25
N VAL A 7 -0.04 5.07 27.33
CA VAL A 7 -0.79 4.30 26.30
C VAL A 7 -0.75 5.02 24.96
N HIS A 8 -0.92 6.34 24.95
CA HIS A 8 -0.82 7.18 23.76
C HIS A 8 0.53 7.05 23.07
N ARG A 9 1.61 7.33 23.79
CA ARG A 9 2.96 7.24 23.23
C ARG A 9 3.27 5.84 22.74
N LEU A 10 2.84 4.81 23.47
CA LEU A 10 3.04 3.43 23.06
C LEU A 10 2.34 3.12 21.74
N ALA A 11 1.09 3.56 21.58
CA ALA A 11 0.34 3.34 20.35
C ALA A 11 0.90 4.14 19.16
N GLU A 12 1.37 5.38 19.37
CA GLU A 12 2.10 6.13 18.34
C GLU A 12 3.37 5.39 17.88
N TYR A 13 4.16 4.85 18.81
CA TYR A 13 5.34 4.05 18.47
C TYR A 13 4.97 2.77 17.71
N ILE A 14 3.89 2.09 18.10
CA ILE A 14 3.40 0.89 17.41
C ILE A 14 2.97 1.24 15.99
N ALA A 15 2.15 2.28 15.81
CA ALA A 15 1.72 2.73 14.48
C ALA A 15 2.91 3.10 13.59
N LEU A 16 3.91 3.80 14.15
CA LEU A 16 5.14 4.17 13.43
C LEU A 16 5.95 2.96 12.98
N VAL A 17 6.11 1.95 13.84
CA VAL A 17 6.81 0.70 13.49
C VAL A 17 6.05 -0.07 12.41
N ILE A 18 4.72 -0.18 12.52
CA ILE A 18 3.90 -0.85 11.51
C ILE A 18 3.99 -0.11 10.17
N ASN A 19 3.95 1.22 10.18
CA ASN A 19 4.08 2.02 8.95
C ASN A 19 5.47 1.85 8.31
N LEU A 20 6.53 1.74 9.12
CA LEU A 20 7.86 1.42 8.61
C LEU A 20 7.89 0.04 7.91
N LEU A 21 7.24 -0.98 8.48
CA LEU A 21 7.12 -2.29 7.84
C LEU A 21 6.37 -2.22 6.50
N ALA A 22 5.31 -1.43 6.43
CA ALA A 22 4.58 -1.18 5.19
C ALA A 22 5.48 -0.59 4.10
N ILE A 23 6.24 0.46 4.45
CA ILE A 23 7.19 1.13 3.55
C ILE A 23 8.26 0.15 3.06
N LEU A 24 8.83 -0.65 3.97
CA LEU A 24 9.85 -1.65 3.62
C LEU A 24 9.29 -2.71 2.68
N ALA A 25 8.08 -3.22 2.92
CA ALA A 25 7.43 -4.20 2.04
C ALA A 25 7.25 -3.64 0.62
N ILE A 26 6.74 -2.41 0.50
CA ILE A 26 6.53 -1.74 -0.79
C ILE A 26 7.88 -1.49 -1.48
N ALA A 27 8.88 -1.01 -0.75
CA ALA A 27 10.21 -0.73 -1.28
C ALA A 27 10.89 -2.00 -1.82
N ILE A 28 10.83 -3.12 -1.08
CA ILE A 28 11.36 -4.41 -1.52
C ILE A 28 10.67 -4.86 -2.80
N GLY A 29 9.34 -4.81 -2.83
CA GLY A 29 8.57 -5.17 -4.03
C GLY A 29 8.93 -4.30 -5.23
N ALA A 30 9.07 -2.99 -5.03
CA ALA A 30 9.43 -2.05 -6.08
C ALA A 30 10.82 -2.35 -6.65
N VAL A 31 11.82 -2.61 -5.79
CA VAL A 31 13.17 -2.96 -6.22
C VAL A 31 13.18 -4.30 -6.99
N GLN A 32 12.52 -5.33 -6.46
CA GLN A 32 12.43 -6.63 -7.14
C GLN A 32 11.81 -6.50 -8.54
N SER A 33 10.71 -5.74 -8.65
CA SER A 33 10.02 -5.55 -9.92
C SER A 33 10.80 -4.66 -10.89
N ALA A 34 11.51 -3.63 -10.41
CA ALA A 34 12.38 -2.81 -11.24
C ALA A 34 13.55 -3.61 -11.82
N VAL A 35 14.20 -4.46 -11.00
CA VAL A 35 15.26 -5.35 -11.47
C VAL A 35 14.73 -6.34 -12.50
N GLY A 36 13.59 -6.98 -12.23
CA GLY A 36 12.94 -7.89 -13.19
C GLY A 36 12.63 -7.19 -14.52
N LEU A 37 12.03 -6.00 -14.47
CA LEU A 37 11.67 -5.22 -15.65
C LEU A 37 12.90 -4.77 -16.46
N SER A 38 13.98 -4.38 -15.79
CA SER A 38 15.22 -3.98 -16.47
C SER A 38 15.83 -5.10 -17.30
N GLY A 39 15.83 -6.34 -16.80
CA GLY A 39 16.25 -7.51 -17.58
C GLY A 39 15.33 -7.74 -18.78
N LEU A 40 14.02 -7.69 -18.58
CA LEU A 40 13.01 -7.88 -19.64
C LEU A 40 13.14 -6.87 -20.79
N LEU A 41 13.35 -5.59 -20.47
CA LEU A 41 13.49 -4.52 -21.46
C LEU A 41 14.81 -4.60 -22.24
N LEU A 42 15.91 -4.96 -21.57
CA LEU A 42 17.22 -5.11 -22.21
C LEU A 42 17.28 -6.30 -23.18
N PHE A 43 16.49 -7.35 -22.94
CA PHE A 43 16.48 -8.58 -23.75
C PHE A 43 15.31 -8.67 -24.75
N LYS A 44 14.61 -7.56 -25.07
CA LYS A 44 13.43 -7.54 -25.99
C LYS A 44 12.42 -8.66 -25.68
N ALA A 45 12.01 -8.78 -24.43
CA ALA A 45 11.12 -9.84 -24.01
C ALA A 45 9.63 -9.50 -24.26
N ASP A 46 8.86 -10.52 -24.66
CA ASP A 46 7.41 -10.46 -24.91
C ASP A 46 6.59 -9.93 -23.73
N GLU A 47 5.46 -9.27 -24.04
CA GLU A 47 4.44 -8.80 -23.06
C GLU A 47 4.03 -9.90 -22.07
N ALA A 48 3.99 -11.17 -22.52
CA ALA A 48 3.65 -12.33 -21.69
C ALA A 48 4.58 -12.51 -20.46
N LYS A 49 5.82 -11.99 -20.51
CA LYS A 49 6.77 -12.06 -19.40
C LYS A 49 6.71 -10.87 -18.45
N LEU A 50 5.94 -9.82 -18.78
CA LEU A 50 5.71 -8.67 -17.90
C LEU A 50 4.67 -8.99 -16.82
N MET A 51 3.65 -9.78 -17.17
CA MET A 51 2.55 -10.16 -16.26
C MET A 51 3.01 -10.73 -14.91
N PRO A 52 3.99 -11.67 -14.84
CA PRO A 52 4.46 -12.22 -13.57
C PRO A 52 5.15 -11.18 -12.67
N VAL A 53 5.86 -10.21 -13.25
CA VAL A 53 6.57 -9.14 -12.52
C VAL A 53 5.56 -8.20 -11.87
N TRP A 54 4.51 -7.81 -12.61
CA TRP A 54 3.40 -7.01 -12.09
C TRP A 54 2.61 -7.75 -10.99
N MET A 55 2.30 -9.03 -11.20
CA MET A 55 1.64 -9.85 -10.18
C MET A 55 2.49 -9.97 -8.90
N SER A 56 3.81 -10.03 -9.03
CA SER A 56 4.70 -10.04 -7.87
C SER A 56 4.73 -8.71 -7.14
N PHE A 57 4.77 -7.60 -7.87
CA PHE A 57 4.66 -6.27 -7.27
C PHE A 57 3.34 -6.08 -6.52
N GLY A 58 2.23 -6.51 -7.15
CA GLY A 58 0.90 -6.44 -6.56
C GLY A 58 0.80 -7.14 -5.21
N ARG A 59 1.47 -8.29 -5.02
CA ARG A 59 1.52 -8.98 -3.71
C ARG A 59 2.21 -8.15 -2.64
N TRP A 60 3.31 -7.48 -2.98
CA TRP A 60 4.02 -6.58 -2.06
C TRP A 60 3.21 -5.33 -1.73
N LEU A 61 2.48 -4.78 -2.70
CA LEU A 61 1.55 -3.67 -2.46
C LEU A 61 0.43 -4.07 -1.50
N VAL A 62 -0.21 -5.22 -1.70
CA VAL A 62 -1.27 -5.72 -0.79
C VAL A 62 -0.71 -5.94 0.62
N ALA A 63 0.49 -6.50 0.75
CA ALA A 63 1.14 -6.64 2.05
C ALA A 63 1.39 -5.28 2.71
N GLY A 64 1.96 -4.31 1.98
CA GLY A 64 2.20 -2.95 2.47
C GLY A 64 0.92 -2.24 2.91
N LEU A 65 -0.12 -2.29 2.08
CA LEU A 65 -1.44 -1.72 2.37
C LEU A 65 -2.08 -2.33 3.62
N SER A 66 -1.90 -3.63 3.85
CA SER A 66 -2.41 -4.32 5.04
C SER A 66 -1.74 -3.82 6.32
N PHE A 67 -0.43 -3.61 6.29
CA PHE A 67 0.28 -2.99 7.42
C PHE A 67 -0.15 -1.54 7.62
N GLN A 68 -0.28 -0.78 6.54
CA GLN A 68 -0.77 0.59 6.58
C GLN A 68 -2.15 0.70 7.24
N LEU A 69 -3.09 -0.18 6.87
CA LEU A 69 -4.41 -0.25 7.50
C LEU A 69 -4.30 -0.58 9.00
N ALA A 70 -3.42 -1.50 9.39
CA ALA A 70 -3.20 -1.82 10.79
C ALA A 70 -2.66 -0.63 11.59
N ALA A 71 -1.74 0.16 11.00
CA ALA A 71 -1.23 1.38 11.63
C ALA A 71 -2.36 2.41 11.86
N ASP A 72 -3.24 2.61 10.87
CA ASP A 72 -4.37 3.55 11.00
C ASP A 72 -5.37 3.13 12.08
N ILE A 73 -5.64 1.82 12.22
CA ILE A 73 -6.51 1.31 13.28
C ILE A 73 -5.91 1.61 14.66
N VAL A 74 -4.60 1.44 14.83
CA VAL A 74 -3.92 1.77 16.07
C VAL A 74 -4.03 3.27 16.35
N GLU A 75 -3.76 4.12 15.36
CA GLU A 75 -3.76 5.58 15.50
C GLU A 75 -5.17 6.14 15.81
N THR A 76 -6.21 5.57 15.20
CA THR A 76 -7.61 5.96 15.46
C THR A 76 -8.13 5.46 16.82
N SER A 77 -7.62 4.34 17.32
CA SER A 77 -8.04 3.77 18.63
C SER A 77 -7.63 4.62 19.83
N ILE A 78 -6.65 5.50 19.64
CA ILE A 78 -6.06 6.31 20.70
C ILE A 78 -6.12 7.80 20.38
N ALA A 79 -6.94 8.34 19.49
CA ALA A 79 -6.78 9.76 19.12
C ALA A 79 -6.92 10.74 20.34
N PRO A 80 -5.85 11.47 20.77
CA PRO A 80 -5.97 12.55 21.74
C PRO A 80 -6.34 13.85 21.01
N SER A 81 -7.06 14.75 21.67
CA SER A 81 -7.29 16.14 21.23
C SER A 81 -7.94 16.34 19.83
N TRP A 82 -8.83 17.32 19.72
CA TRP A 82 -9.49 17.64 18.45
C TRP A 82 -8.53 18.06 17.32
N ALA A 83 -7.32 18.54 17.66
CA ALA A 83 -6.33 18.98 16.69
C ALA A 83 -5.59 17.80 16.04
N ASP A 84 -5.26 16.76 16.80
CA ASP A 84 -4.59 15.57 16.27
C ASP A 84 -5.60 14.66 15.54
N ILE A 85 -6.85 14.61 16.02
CA ILE A 85 -7.98 14.02 15.26
C ILE A 85 -8.11 14.69 13.88
N GLY A 86 -7.97 16.01 13.78
CA GLY A 86 -8.04 16.72 12.50
C GLY A 86 -6.94 16.33 11.52
N LYS A 87 -5.69 16.18 12.00
CA LYS A 87 -4.57 15.70 11.16
C LYS A 87 -4.78 14.25 10.74
N LEU A 88 -5.22 13.41 11.67
CA LEU A 88 -5.53 12.00 11.39
C LEU A 88 -6.64 11.87 10.36
N ALA A 89 -7.72 12.64 10.50
CA ALA A 89 -8.82 12.66 9.55
C ALA A 89 -8.36 13.12 8.15
N ALA A 90 -7.47 14.11 8.07
CA ALA A 90 -6.90 14.55 6.80
C ALA A 90 -6.04 13.47 6.13
N ILE A 91 -5.17 12.80 6.90
CA ILE A 91 -4.34 11.69 6.39
C ILE A 91 -5.22 10.52 5.95
N ALA A 92 -6.22 10.15 6.76
CA ALA A 92 -7.16 9.07 6.47
C ALA A 92 -8.01 9.38 5.22
N ALA A 93 -8.45 10.62 5.04
CA ALA A 93 -9.19 11.06 3.86
C ALA A 93 -8.32 10.98 2.59
N ILE A 94 -7.08 11.46 2.64
CA ILE A 94 -6.12 11.34 1.54
C ILE A 94 -5.89 9.87 1.18
N ARG A 95 -5.66 9.02 2.19
CA ARG A 95 -5.43 7.59 1.97
C ARG A 95 -6.64 6.91 1.36
N THR A 96 -7.84 7.17 1.86
CA THR A 96 -9.09 6.61 1.33
C THR A 96 -9.28 7.02 -0.13
N PHE A 97 -9.04 8.30 -0.43
CA PHE A 97 -9.17 8.82 -1.79
C PHE A 97 -8.15 8.18 -2.75
N LEU A 98 -6.88 8.11 -2.35
CA LEU A 98 -5.82 7.51 -3.16
C LEU A 98 -6.05 6.01 -3.38
N ASN A 99 -6.35 5.25 -2.32
CA ASN A 99 -6.63 3.82 -2.43
C ASN A 99 -7.85 3.54 -3.31
N TYR A 100 -8.92 4.33 -3.18
CA TYR A 100 -10.09 4.21 -4.05
C TYR A 100 -9.75 4.42 -5.52
N PHE A 101 -8.97 5.46 -5.86
CA PHE A 101 -8.56 5.71 -7.24
C PHE A 101 -7.64 4.61 -7.79
N LEU A 102 -6.67 4.16 -6.99
CA LEU A 102 -5.76 3.08 -7.38
C LEU A 102 -6.49 1.77 -7.65
N ASP A 103 -7.40 1.37 -6.76
CA ASP A 103 -8.15 0.12 -6.92
C ASP A 103 -9.06 0.18 -8.15
N ARG A 104 -9.66 1.35 -8.40
CA ARG A 104 -10.49 1.58 -9.59
C ARG A 104 -9.69 1.55 -10.90
N ASP A 105 -8.50 2.11 -10.92
CA ASP A 105 -7.60 2.03 -12.08
C ASP A 105 -7.18 0.56 -12.33
N MET A 106 -6.90 -0.20 -11.27
CA MET A 106 -6.55 -1.62 -11.35
C MET A 106 -7.72 -2.49 -11.83
N GLU A 107 -8.95 -2.21 -11.41
CA GLU A 107 -10.15 -2.87 -11.95
C GLU A 107 -10.30 -2.63 -13.45
N GLY A 108 -10.13 -1.39 -13.92
CA GLY A 108 -10.19 -1.06 -15.34
C GLY A 108 -9.14 -1.79 -16.18
N LEU A 109 -7.95 -2.03 -15.62
CA LEU A 109 -6.91 -2.84 -16.28
C LEU A 109 -7.31 -4.33 -16.35
N ARG A 110 -7.84 -4.90 -15.26
CA ARG A 110 -8.30 -6.30 -15.21
C ARG A 110 -9.44 -6.57 -16.20
N GLU A 111 -10.38 -5.64 -16.33
CA GLU A 111 -11.49 -5.76 -17.29
C GLU A 111 -11.00 -5.75 -18.74
N ARG A 112 -10.01 -4.90 -19.07
CA ARG A 112 -9.39 -4.86 -20.39
C ARG A 112 -8.61 -6.14 -20.71
N GLU A 113 -7.94 -6.72 -19.73
CA GLU A 113 -7.27 -8.01 -19.89
C GLU A 113 -8.27 -9.15 -20.15
N LYS A 114 -9.38 -9.20 -19.40
CA LYS A 114 -10.45 -10.17 -19.63
C LYS A 114 -11.07 -10.04 -21.02
N ALA A 115 -11.40 -8.82 -21.43
CA ALA A 115 -11.97 -8.55 -22.75
C ALA A 115 -11.03 -8.95 -23.91
N LYS A 116 -9.71 -8.78 -23.74
CA LYS A 116 -8.71 -9.27 -24.71
C LYS A 116 -8.63 -10.81 -24.74
N ALA A 117 -8.78 -11.48 -23.60
CA ALA A 117 -8.70 -12.93 -23.52
C ALA A 117 -9.92 -13.66 -24.11
N GLU A 118 -11.11 -13.03 -24.08
CA GLU A 118 -12.33 -13.58 -24.69
C GLU A 118 -12.43 -13.35 -26.21
N ALA A 119 -11.60 -12.46 -26.76
CA ALA A 119 -11.56 -12.14 -28.18
C ALA A 119 -10.55 -12.98 -28.99
N ILE A 120 -9.83 -13.90 -28.33
CA ILE A 120 -8.87 -14.85 -28.93
C ILE A 120 -9.48 -16.26 -28.86
#